data_AF-A0A2T4KJB3-F1
#
_entry.id   AF-A0A2T4KJB3-F1
#
_cell.length_a   1.000
_cell.length_b   1.000
_cell.length_c   1.000
_cell.angle_alpha   90.00
_cell.angle_beta   90.00
_cell.angle_gamma   90.00
#
_symmetry.space_group_name_H-M   'P 1'
#
loop_
_entity.id
_entity.type
_entity.pdbx_description
1 polymer ?
#
loop_
_entity_poly.entity_id
_entity_poly.type
_entity_poly.pdbx_seq_one_letter_code
_entity_poly.pdbx_strand_id
1 'polypeptide(L)'
;MNISENKILSSLCYFSVFFAPFLFPIVIWIISSEYTAHNAKKALAYHALPYICLILAIIIFGTNNTISNSLMFNLMFFIAIILILASIFYVIKNIYMGIKVLLDNER
;
A
#
# COMPACT_ATOMS: atom_id res chain seq x y z
N MET A 1 4.67 -23.34 -16.62
CA MET A 1 3.65 -22.64 -15.81
C MET A 1 2.84 -21.77 -16.77
N ASN A 2 1.53 -21.98 -16.90
CA ASN A 2 0.69 -21.17 -17.78
C ASN A 2 0.02 -20.09 -16.91
N ILE A 3 0.42 -18.83 -17.08
CA ILE A 3 -0.09 -17.71 -16.27
C ILE A 3 -1.30 -17.13 -17.01
N SER A 4 -2.46 -17.08 -16.36
CA SER A 4 -3.68 -16.50 -16.93
C SER A 4 -3.58 -14.97 -17.03
N GLU A 5 -4.25 -14.37 -18.01
CA GLU A 5 -4.32 -12.91 -18.17
C GLU A 5 -4.85 -12.23 -16.90
N ASN A 6 -5.83 -12.87 -16.23
CA ASN A 6 -6.36 -12.41 -14.94
C ASN A 6 -5.28 -12.34 -13.85
N LYS A 7 -4.35 -13.30 -13.79
CA LYS A 7 -3.22 -13.27 -12.84
C LYS A 7 -2.23 -12.17 -13.18
N ILE A 8 -1.94 -11.98 -14.47
CA ILE A 8 -1.05 -10.90 -14.91
C ILE A 8 -1.65 -9.55 -14.50
N LEU A 9 -2.89 -9.26 -14.89
CA LEU A 9 -3.57 -8.02 -14.51
C LEU A 9 -3.64 -7.83 -12.99
N SER A 10 -4.02 -8.88 -12.26
CA SER A 10 -4.10 -8.84 -10.79
C SER A 10 -2.74 -8.53 -10.16
N SER A 11 -1.66 -9.14 -10.65
CA SER A 11 -0.30 -8.87 -10.16
C SER A 11 0.15 -7.43 -10.46
N LEU A 12 -0.19 -6.91 -11.65
CA LEU A 12 0.10 -5.54 -12.03
C LEU A 12 -0.64 -4.53 -11.15
N CYS A 13 -1.85 -4.86 -10.65
CA CYS A 13 -2.53 -3.99 -9.69
C CYS A 13 -1.74 -3.81 -8.39
N TYR A 14 -1.03 -4.84 -7.92
CA TYR A 14 -0.16 -4.71 -6.76
C TYR A 14 1.17 -4.01 -7.12
N PHE A 15 1.75 -4.28 -8.29
CA PHE A 15 2.98 -3.60 -8.74
C PHE A 15 2.77 -2.13 -9.14
N SER A 16 1.53 -1.69 -9.32
CA SER A 16 1.25 -0.29 -9.63
C SER A 16 1.68 0.69 -8.54
N VAL A 17 2.07 0.20 -7.34
CA VAL A 17 2.75 1.01 -6.31
C VAL A 17 3.93 1.82 -6.87
N PHE A 18 4.57 1.32 -7.93
CA PHE A 18 5.75 1.94 -8.54
C PHE A 18 5.46 2.99 -9.62
N PHE A 19 4.25 3.02 -10.21
CA PHE A 19 3.99 3.87 -11.38
C PHE A 19 2.62 4.56 -11.38
N ALA A 20 1.57 3.92 -10.88
CA ALA A 20 0.22 4.47 -10.85
C ALA A 20 -0.61 3.83 -9.72
N PRO A 21 -0.26 4.06 -8.44
CA PRO A 21 -0.79 3.32 -7.30
C PRO A 21 -2.32 3.33 -7.22
N PHE A 22 -2.96 4.45 -7.57
CA PHE A 22 -4.42 4.55 -7.51
C PHE A 22 -5.09 4.39 -8.87
N LEU A 23 -4.60 5.09 -9.89
CA LEU A 23 -5.25 5.14 -11.20
C LEU A 23 -5.36 3.75 -11.83
N PHE A 24 -4.25 3.00 -11.88
CA PHE A 24 -4.23 1.71 -12.55
C PHE A 24 -5.16 0.70 -11.87
N PRO A 25 -5.08 0.46 -10.54
CA PRO A 25 -5.98 -0.49 -9.90
C PRO A 25 -7.45 -0.05 -9.89
N ILE A 26 -7.77 1.25 -9.86
CA ILE A 26 -9.16 1.73 -10.00
C ILE A 26 -9.73 1.34 -11.36
N VAL A 27 -8.99 1.61 -12.43
CA VAL A 27 -9.43 1.28 -13.79
C VAL A 27 -9.66 -0.23 -13.91
N ILE A 28 -8.69 -1.05 -13.47
CA ILE A 28 -8.81 -2.51 -13.52
C ILE A 28 -9.96 -3.01 -12.65
N TRP A 29 -10.17 -2.44 -11.46
CA TRP A 29 -11.28 -2.83 -10.58
C TRP A 29 -12.65 -2.67 -11.25
N ILE A 30 -12.84 -1.65 -12.07
CA ILE A 30 -14.12 -1.35 -12.73
C ILE A 30 -14.37 -2.27 -13.94
N ILE A 31 -13.33 -2.59 -14.72
CA ILE A 31 -13.50 -3.21 -16.05
C ILE A 31 -13.18 -4.72 -16.11
N SER A 32 -12.64 -5.29 -15.03
CA SER A 32 -12.11 -6.67 -15.06
C SER A 32 -13.08 -7.72 -14.48
N SER A 33 -12.73 -9.00 -14.65
CA SER A 33 -13.44 -10.14 -14.08
C SER A 33 -13.45 -10.09 -12.54
N GLU A 34 -14.38 -10.80 -11.90
CA GLU A 34 -14.55 -10.79 -10.44
C GLU A 34 -13.25 -11.09 -9.68
N TYR A 35 -12.47 -12.07 -10.13
CA TYR A 35 -11.17 -12.42 -9.54
C TYR A 35 -10.18 -11.26 -9.60
N THR A 36 -10.06 -10.63 -10.76
CA THR A 36 -9.12 -9.52 -10.99
C THR A 36 -9.58 -8.26 -10.26
N ALA A 37 -10.88 -7.99 -10.27
CA ALA A 37 -11.50 -6.88 -9.56
C ALA A 37 -11.29 -7.00 -8.04
N HIS A 38 -11.39 -8.21 -7.48
CA HIS A 38 -11.10 -8.46 -6.07
C HIS A 38 -9.65 -8.10 -5.71
N ASN A 39 -8.68 -8.55 -6.52
CA ASN A 39 -7.27 -8.24 -6.31
C ASN A 39 -6.96 -6.75 -6.52
N ALA A 40 -7.57 -6.11 -7.50
CA ALA A 40 -7.42 -4.69 -7.77
C ALA A 40 -7.91 -3.83 -6.58
N LYS A 41 -9.08 -4.16 -6.03
CA LYS A 41 -9.61 -3.50 -4.82
C LYS A 41 -8.68 -3.68 -3.61
N LYS A 42 -8.12 -4.87 -3.44
CA LYS A 42 -7.18 -5.15 -2.34
C LYS A 42 -5.86 -4.41 -2.50
N ALA A 43 -5.33 -4.35 -3.71
CA ALA A 43 -4.15 -3.55 -4.04
C ALA A 43 -4.38 -2.07 -3.72
N LEU A 44 -5.54 -1.50 -4.08
CA LEU A 44 -5.89 -0.11 -3.72
C LEU A 44 -5.82 0.15 -2.22
N ALA A 45 -6.34 -0.76 -1.40
CA ALA A 45 -6.29 -0.63 0.04
C ALA A 45 -4.84 -0.61 0.56
N TYR A 46 -3.98 -1.47 0.03
CA TYR A 46 -2.55 -1.47 0.38
C TYR A 46 -1.78 -0.29 -0.19
N HIS A 47 -2.20 0.30 -1.31
CA HIS A 47 -1.63 1.54 -1.81
C HIS A 47 -2.04 2.74 -0.97
N ALA A 48 -3.27 2.79 -0.46
CA ALA A 48 -3.74 3.90 0.36
C ALA A 48 -3.03 3.99 1.73
N LEU A 49 -2.76 2.84 2.37
CA LEU A 49 -2.18 2.78 3.71
C LEU A 49 -0.84 3.51 3.86
N PRO A 50 0.15 3.38 2.94
CA PRO A 50 1.37 4.17 2.95
C PRO A 50 1.12 5.68 3.01
N TYR A 51 0.19 6.20 2.22
CA TYR A 51 -0.12 7.64 2.21
C TYR A 51 -0.82 8.08 3.48
N ILE A 52 -1.72 7.26 4.04
CA ILE A 52 -2.35 7.54 5.33
C ILE A 52 -1.27 7.61 6.42
N CYS A 53 -0.35 6.64 6.47
CA CYS A 53 0.76 6.64 7.41
C CYS A 53 1.66 7.88 7.25
N LEU A 54 1.99 8.26 6.03
CA LEU A 54 2.81 9.45 5.76
C LEU A 54 2.11 10.75 6.16
N ILE A 55 0.83 10.90 5.84
CA ILE A 55 0.03 12.08 6.23
C ILE A 55 0.01 12.20 7.77
N LEU A 56 -0.23 11.10 8.47
CA LEU A 56 -0.20 11.08 9.94
C LEU A 56 1.19 11.45 10.48
N ALA A 57 2.26 10.92 9.88
CA ALA A 57 3.64 11.25 10.28
C ALA A 57 3.95 12.75 10.07
N ILE A 58 3.49 13.33 8.96
CA ILE A 58 3.65 14.77 8.65
C ILE A 58 2.89 15.63 9.66
N ILE A 59 1.65 15.27 10.00
CA ILE A 59 0.84 15.99 10.99
C ILE A 59 1.56 15.99 12.35
N ILE A 60 2.04 14.83 12.79
CA ILE A 60 2.81 14.70 14.04
C ILE A 60 4.04 15.61 13.99
N PHE A 61 4.84 15.52 12.91
CA PHE A 61 6.03 16.35 12.76
C PHE A 61 5.74 17.86 12.72
N GLY A 62 4.66 18.27 12.06
CA GLY A 62 4.25 19.67 11.96
C GLY A 62 3.87 20.28 13.31
N THR A 63 3.35 19.47 14.24
CA THR A 63 2.98 19.92 15.59
C THR A 63 4.16 20.02 16.56
N ASN A 64 5.34 19.49 16.20
CA ASN A 64 6.51 19.41 17.10
C ASN A 64 6.95 20.76 17.68
N ASN A 65 6.83 21.86 16.93
CA ASN A 65 7.26 23.20 17.38
C ASN A 65 6.38 23.79 18.50
N THR A 66 5.23 23.18 18.79
CA THR A 66 4.28 23.65 19.82
C THR A 66 4.43 22.89 21.14
N ILE A 67 5.25 21.83 21.18
CA ILE A 67 5.37 20.93 22.33
C ILE A 67 6.55 21.36 23.19
N SER A 68 6.28 21.93 24.35
CA SER A 68 7.30 22.30 25.35
C SER A 68 7.78 21.12 26.21
N ASN A 69 7.01 20.02 26.26
CA ASN A 69 7.34 18.83 27.04
C ASN A 69 8.22 17.85 26.26
N SER A 70 9.47 17.68 26.69
CA SER A 70 10.46 16.80 26.07
C SER A 70 10.04 15.32 26.02
N LEU A 71 9.28 14.84 27.01
CA LEU A 71 8.80 13.45 27.03
C LEU A 71 7.74 13.21 25.95
N MET A 72 6.83 14.16 25.76
CA MET A 72 5.77 14.07 24.74
C MET A 72 6.35 14.18 23.32
N PHE A 73 7.36 15.03 23.14
CA PHE A 73 8.12 15.13 21.89
C PHE A 73 8.77 13.79 21.51
N ASN A 74 9.50 13.17 22.45
CA ASN A 74 10.16 11.88 22.18
C ASN A 74 9.14 10.80 21.80
N LEU A 75 8.01 10.71 22.50
CA LEU A 75 6.96 9.74 22.19
C LEU A 75 6.40 9.94 20.76
N MET A 76 6.06 11.18 20.40
CA MET A 76 5.56 11.51 19.07
C MET A 76 6.58 11.20 17.97
N PHE A 77 7.86 11.45 18.23
CA PHE A 77 8.94 11.11 17.31
C PHE A 77 9.03 9.59 17.07
N PHE A 78 8.94 8.77 18.12
CA PHE A 78 8.90 7.31 17.97
C PHE A 78 7.67 6.84 17.18
N ILE A 79 6.49 7.43 17.42
CA ILE A 79 5.27 7.10 16.66
C ILE A 79 5.45 7.44 15.18
N ALA A 80 6.04 8.59 14.86
CA ALA A 80 6.31 8.98 13.48
C ALA A 80 7.25 7.98 12.77
N ILE A 81 8.29 7.50 13.45
CA ILE A 81 9.18 6.45 12.91
C ILE A 81 8.39 5.17 12.62
N ILE A 82 7.53 4.73 13.55
CA ILE A 82 6.70 3.53 13.36
C ILE A 82 5.78 3.69 12.14
N LEU A 83 5.19 4.87 11.93
CA LEU A 83 4.34 5.15 10.77
C LEU A 83 5.12 5.09 9.45
N ILE A 84 6.35 5.63 9.42
CA ILE A 84 7.22 5.54 8.24
C ILE A 84 7.56 4.08 7.96
N LEU A 85 7.96 3.30 8.97
CA LEU A 85 8.22 1.87 8.83
C LEU A 85 6.97 1.11 8.35
N ALA A 86 5.78 1.44 8.86
CA ALA A 86 4.52 0.89 8.40
C ALA A 86 4.24 1.21 6.93
N SER A 87 4.54 2.44 6.47
CA SER A 87 4.40 2.79 5.05
C SER A 87 5.29 1.93 4.14
N ILE A 88 6.54 1.72 4.54
CA ILE A 88 7.49 0.86 3.81
C ILE A 88 6.98 -0.58 3.79
N PHE A 89 6.49 -1.07 4.95
CA PHE A 89 5.91 -2.40 5.06
C PHE A 89 4.74 -2.62 4.07
N TYR A 90 3.84 -1.65 3.92
CA TYR A 90 2.72 -1.78 2.98
C TYR A 90 3.15 -1.73 1.50
N VAL A 91 4.20 -0.99 1.17
CA VAL A 91 4.82 -1.04 -0.17
C VAL A 91 5.38 -2.45 -0.42
N ILE A 92 6.14 -3.01 0.53
CA ILE A 92 6.66 -4.38 0.43
C ILE A 92 5.53 -5.41 0.33
N LYS A 93 4.45 -5.22 1.10
CA LYS A 93 3.27 -6.09 1.05
C LYS A 93 2.61 -6.09 -0.32
N ASN A 94 2.53 -4.96 -1.00
CA ASN A 94 2.07 -4.90 -2.39
C ASN A 94 2.98 -5.77 -3.29
N ILE A 95 4.30 -5.58 -3.23
CA ILE A 95 5.25 -6.39 -4.03
C ILE A 95 5.06 -7.89 -3.76
N TYR A 96 5.01 -8.27 -2.47
CA TYR A 96 4.79 -9.65 -2.05
C TYR A 96 3.49 -10.23 -2.61
N MET A 97 2.39 -9.48 -2.52
CA MET A 97 1.09 -9.92 -3.03
C MET A 97 1.07 -10.04 -4.56
N GLY A 98 1.74 -9.14 -5.28
CA GLY A 98 1.91 -9.23 -6.73
C GLY A 98 2.63 -10.50 -7.14
N ILE A 99 3.75 -10.82 -6.49
CA ILE A 99 4.50 -12.08 -6.72
C ILE A 99 3.64 -13.29 -6.32
N LYS A 100 2.95 -13.22 -5.18
CA LYS A 100 2.11 -14.31 -4.69
C LYS A 100 1.00 -14.66 -5.69
N VAL A 101 0.33 -13.67 -6.27
CA VAL A 101 -0.72 -13.88 -7.28
C VAL A 101 -0.18 -14.59 -8.52
N LEU A 102 1.05 -14.27 -8.94
CA LEU A 102 1.69 -14.95 -10.06
C LEU A 102 2.05 -16.40 -9.74
N LEU A 103 2.45 -16.67 -8.49
CA LEU A 103 2.86 -18.00 -8.03
C LEU A 103 1.71 -18.90 -7.60
N ASP A 104 0.52 -18.35 -7.36
CA ASP A 104 -0.65 -19.12 -6.94
C ASP A 104 -1.06 -20.05 -8.09
N ASN A 105 -1.03 -21.36 -7.88
CA ASN A 105 -1.59 -22.30 -8.85
C ASN A 105 -3.11 -22.29 -8.63
N GLU A 106 -3.87 -21.94 -9.67
CA GLU A 106 -5.33 -21.98 -9.60
C GLU A 106 -5.74 -23.40 -9.15
N ARG A 107 -6.49 -23.49 -8.05
CA ARG A 107 -7.38 -24.63 -7.81
C ARG A 107 -8.73 -24.30 -8.39
#